data_AF-A0A9Q0GR45-F1
#
_entry.id   AF-A0A9Q0GR45-F1
#
_cell.length_a   1.000
_cell.length_b   1.000
_cell.length_c   1.000
_cell.angle_alpha   90.00
_cell.angle_beta   90.00
_cell.angle_gamma   90.00
#
_symmetry.space_group_name_H-M   'P 1'
#
loop_
_entity.id
_entity.type
_entity.pdbx_description
1 polymer ?
#
loop_
_entity_poly.entity_id
_entity_poly.type
_entity_poly.pdbx_seq_one_letter_code
_entity_poly.pdbx_strand_id
1 'polypeptide(L)'
;MAFNTKPKKPNMTSQNHLSTTLFFIVLFTIPIFFILHTSSTSFTCTTSSSSTLINQYSGDLRKSEFAWNHLQFIYEEPPLTSLKIAVFSRKWPIGSAPGGMERHAFTLHTALALRGHRIHVYTSPPFNETDTNVVTPSHVRSPLASPQIHFHEGEPGKWRYNLAWSQFEVENQLEPFDVVHSESVALPHWLARDLPNLAVSWHGIALESLQSDIYQDLGLDHGNNVIKN
;
A
#
# COMPACT_ATOMS: atom_id res chain seq x y z
N MET A 1 -1.03 21.55 -87.35
CA MET A 1 -1.29 21.59 -85.89
C MET A 1 0.05 21.57 -85.17
N ALA A 2 0.33 22.55 -84.32
CA ALA A 2 1.53 22.56 -83.48
C ALA A 2 1.11 22.94 -82.05
N PHE A 3 1.33 22.02 -81.11
CA PHE A 3 0.96 22.17 -79.71
C PHE A 3 2.02 22.99 -78.96
N ASN A 4 1.55 23.97 -78.18
CA ASN A 4 2.35 24.89 -77.39
C ASN A 4 2.50 24.33 -75.97
N THR A 5 3.74 24.12 -75.51
CA THR A 5 4.07 23.80 -74.12
C THR A 5 4.94 24.90 -73.53
N LYS A 6 4.50 25.45 -72.38
CA LYS A 6 5.36 26.23 -71.48
C LYS A 6 5.32 25.60 -70.08
N PRO A 7 6.46 25.49 -69.37
CA PRO A 7 6.52 24.91 -68.04
C PRO A 7 6.28 25.96 -66.94
N LYS A 8 5.72 25.52 -65.80
CA LYS A 8 5.51 26.31 -64.58
C LYS A 8 6.59 25.93 -63.54
N LYS A 9 7.29 26.92 -62.96
CA LYS A 9 8.31 26.73 -61.91
C LYS A 9 7.68 26.34 -60.56
N PRO A 10 8.34 25.52 -59.71
CA PRO A 10 7.92 25.28 -58.33
C PRO A 10 8.55 26.28 -57.34
N ASN A 11 7.76 26.72 -56.36
CA ASN A 11 8.18 27.50 -55.20
C ASN A 11 8.70 26.54 -54.11
N MET A 12 10.01 26.53 -53.84
CA MET A 12 10.63 25.81 -52.73
C MET A 12 11.50 26.77 -51.90
N THR A 13 10.92 27.54 -50.98
CA THR A 13 11.71 28.40 -50.08
C THR A 13 11.12 28.59 -48.67
N SER A 14 9.86 28.22 -48.41
CA SER A 14 9.20 28.54 -47.13
C SER A 14 9.34 27.48 -46.02
N GLN A 15 9.64 26.21 -46.33
CA GLN A 15 9.64 25.13 -45.33
C GLN A 15 10.93 25.05 -44.50
N ASN A 16 12.06 25.50 -45.05
CA ASN A 16 13.36 25.34 -44.38
C ASN A 16 13.50 26.28 -43.17
N HIS A 17 12.99 27.51 -43.26
CA HIS A 17 13.10 28.48 -42.16
C HIS A 17 12.30 28.08 -40.91
N LEU A 18 11.12 27.48 -41.08
CA LEU A 18 10.28 27.05 -39.96
C LEU A 18 10.90 25.86 -39.21
N SER A 19 11.50 24.91 -39.95
CA SER A 19 12.17 23.76 -39.35
C SER A 19 13.43 24.17 -38.58
N THR A 20 14.17 25.15 -39.10
CA THR A 20 15.37 25.65 -38.42
C THR A 20 15.02 26.41 -37.14
N THR A 21 13.97 27.24 -37.13
CA THR A 21 13.53 27.92 -35.90
C THR A 21 12.97 26.94 -34.86
N LEU A 22 12.19 25.94 -35.26
CA LEU A 22 11.71 24.89 -34.33
C LEU A 22 12.86 24.10 -33.71
N PHE A 23 13.88 23.75 -34.48
CA PHE A 23 15.06 23.04 -33.97
C PHE A 23 15.79 23.84 -32.89
N PHE A 24 16.01 25.14 -33.11
CA PHE A 24 16.66 25.98 -32.10
C PHE A 24 15.78 26.19 -30.86
N ILE A 25 14.45 26.32 -31.01
CA ILE A 25 13.54 26.40 -29.87
C ILE A 25 13.65 25.13 -29.01
N VAL A 26 13.65 23.95 -29.61
CA VAL A 26 13.78 22.67 -28.87
C VAL A 26 15.16 22.55 -28.23
N LEU A 27 16.23 22.87 -28.97
CA LEU A 27 17.61 22.74 -28.51
C LEU A 27 17.92 23.64 -27.30
N PHE A 28 17.32 24.84 -27.24
CA PHE A 28 17.57 25.79 -26.15
C PHE A 28 16.54 25.72 -25.02
N THR A 29 15.29 25.29 -25.25
CA THR A 29 14.29 25.21 -24.17
C THR A 29 14.48 23.99 -23.27
N ILE A 30 14.91 22.84 -23.81
CA ILE A 30 15.11 21.61 -23.01
C ILE A 30 16.21 21.79 -21.95
N PRO A 31 17.42 22.32 -22.27
CA PRO A 31 18.46 22.53 -21.26
C PRO A 31 18.05 23.57 -20.21
N ILE A 32 17.31 24.60 -20.59
CA ILE A 32 16.82 25.63 -19.65
C ILE A 32 15.81 25.03 -18.67
N PHE A 33 14.92 24.14 -19.14
CA PHE A 33 14.01 23.40 -18.26
C PHE A 33 14.77 22.48 -17.28
N PHE A 34 15.83 21.81 -17.74
CA PHE A 34 16.67 20.99 -16.86
C PHE A 34 17.42 21.83 -15.81
N ILE A 35 17.96 23.01 -16.18
CA ILE A 35 18.70 23.88 -15.24
C ILE A 35 17.75 24.59 -14.25
N LEU A 36 16.53 24.96 -14.69
CA LEU A 36 15.51 25.54 -13.80
C LEU A 36 14.92 24.48 -12.85
N HIS A 37 14.80 23.21 -13.27
CA HIS A 37 14.38 22.11 -12.38
C HIS A 37 15.45 21.69 -11.36
N THR A 38 16.73 22.02 -11.58
CA THR A 38 17.77 21.81 -10.56
C THR A 38 17.80 22.91 -9.50
N SER A 39 17.00 23.97 -9.66
CA SER A 39 16.87 25.06 -8.68
C SER A 39 15.75 24.78 -7.68
N SER A 40 15.81 23.64 -7.00
CA SER A 40 15.10 23.44 -5.73
C SER A 40 15.86 22.43 -4.88
N THR A 41 16.31 22.96 -3.75
CA THR A 41 16.84 22.24 -2.58
C THR A 41 18.14 21.49 -2.79
N SER A 42 19.25 22.21 -2.62
CA SER A 42 20.38 21.66 -1.88
C SER A 42 19.89 21.27 -0.49
N PHE A 43 19.34 20.07 -0.34
CA PHE A 43 19.19 19.44 0.98
C PHE A 43 20.61 19.16 1.46
N THR A 44 21.15 20.10 2.22
CA THR A 44 22.30 19.84 3.07
C THR A 44 21.90 18.68 3.97
N CYS A 45 22.39 17.47 3.68
CA CYS A 45 22.37 16.36 4.61
C CYS A 45 23.24 16.75 5.80
N THR A 46 22.70 17.54 6.72
CA THR A 46 23.20 17.58 8.08
C THR A 46 22.82 16.26 8.72
N THR A 47 23.70 15.26 8.57
CA THR A 47 23.85 14.21 9.58
C THR A 47 24.33 14.88 10.86
N SER A 48 23.40 15.52 11.56
CA SER A 48 23.58 15.89 12.96
C SER A 48 23.47 14.58 13.73
N SER A 49 24.59 13.87 13.80
CA SER A 49 24.82 12.75 14.71
C SER A 49 24.83 13.29 16.14
N SER A 50 23.69 13.74 16.63
CA SER A 50 23.48 14.00 18.05
C SER A 50 23.22 12.66 18.72
N SER A 51 24.30 11.89 18.89
CA SER A 51 24.36 10.93 19.98
C SER A 51 24.16 11.68 21.29
N THR A 52 23.37 11.08 22.19
CA THR A 52 23.07 11.47 23.59
C THR A 52 21.85 12.38 23.83
N LEU A 53 20.65 11.80 23.68
CA LEU A 53 19.59 11.83 24.70
C LEU A 53 18.51 10.81 24.30
N ILE A 54 18.18 9.90 25.22
CA ILE A 54 17.05 8.97 25.12
C ILE A 54 15.77 9.82 25.23
N ASN A 55 15.43 10.56 24.19
CA ASN A 55 14.17 11.27 24.11
C ASN A 55 13.24 10.38 23.30
N GLN A 56 12.55 9.48 24.01
CA GLN A 56 11.37 8.82 23.49
C GLN A 56 10.45 9.89 22.91
N TYR A 57 10.16 9.80 21.61
CA TYR A 57 9.29 10.76 20.96
C TYR A 57 7.91 10.72 21.63
N SER A 58 7.43 11.88 22.04
CA SER A 58 6.10 12.06 22.61
C SER A 58 5.37 13.12 21.79
N GLY A 59 4.21 12.77 21.24
CA GLY A 59 3.46 13.63 20.34
C GLY A 59 2.62 12.84 19.35
N ASP A 60 1.94 13.57 18.48
CA ASP A 60 1.16 13.00 17.40
C ASP A 60 2.08 12.61 16.23
N LEU A 61 2.28 11.30 16.02
CA LEU A 61 3.11 10.75 14.93
C LEU A 61 2.69 11.26 13.54
N ARG A 62 1.43 11.68 13.36
CA ARG A 62 0.95 12.26 12.08
C ARG A 62 1.54 13.64 11.81
N LYS A 63 2.08 14.30 12.83
CA LYS A 63 2.72 15.61 12.77
C LYS A 63 4.26 15.52 12.81
N SER A 64 4.83 14.31 12.81
CA SER A 64 6.27 14.15 12.83
C SER A 64 6.87 14.52 11.48
N GLU A 65 7.91 15.36 11.47
CA GLU A 65 8.65 15.74 10.27
C GLU A 65 9.83 14.80 9.94
N PHE A 66 9.99 13.72 10.71
CA PHE A 66 11.03 12.71 10.53
C PHE A 66 10.44 11.35 10.16
N ALA A 67 11.25 10.51 9.52
CA ALA A 67 10.82 9.17 9.12
C ALA A 67 10.60 8.27 10.34
N TRP A 68 9.46 7.57 10.41
CA TRP A 68 9.07 6.78 11.59
C TRP A 68 10.03 5.64 11.93
N ASN A 69 10.88 5.20 11.00
CA ASN A 69 11.96 4.25 11.28
C ASN A 69 13.06 4.81 12.19
N HIS A 70 13.08 6.12 12.49
CA HIS A 70 13.95 6.71 13.49
C HIS A 70 13.37 6.61 14.91
N LEU A 71 12.10 6.18 15.06
CA LEU A 71 11.52 5.92 16.37
C LEU A 71 12.25 4.74 17.01
N GLN A 72 12.74 4.95 18.23
CA GLN A 72 13.31 3.88 19.04
C GLN A 72 12.19 3.25 19.87
N PHE A 73 12.02 1.93 19.72
CA PHE A 73 11.06 1.16 20.51
C PHE A 73 11.81 0.41 21.61
N ILE A 74 11.47 0.68 22.87
CA ILE A 74 11.98 -0.09 24.02
C ILE A 74 11.11 -1.34 24.14
N TYR A 75 11.69 -2.49 23.79
CA TYR A 75 10.96 -3.77 23.79
C TYR A 75 10.55 -4.23 25.19
N GLU A 76 11.28 -3.81 26.22
CA GLU A 76 11.07 -4.22 27.62
C GLU A 76 9.96 -3.45 28.33
N GLU A 77 9.50 -2.32 27.77
CA GLU A 77 8.43 -1.53 28.36
C GLU A 77 7.07 -1.90 27.75
N PRO A 78 6.09 -2.32 28.59
CA PRO A 78 4.74 -2.57 28.13
C PRO A 78 4.10 -1.26 27.63
N PRO A 79 3.20 -1.32 26.65
CA PRO A 79 2.46 -0.15 26.19
C PRO A 79 1.67 0.45 27.36
N LEU A 80 1.60 1.78 27.42
CA LEU A 80 0.83 2.53 28.42
C LEU A 80 -0.66 2.18 28.42
N THR A 81 -1.17 1.66 27.31
CA THR A 81 -2.57 1.26 27.14
C THR A 81 -2.64 -0.01 26.31
N SER A 82 -3.36 -1.01 26.81
CA SER A 82 -3.72 -2.19 26.03
C SER A 82 -4.88 -1.81 25.10
N LEU A 83 -4.72 -2.13 23.82
CA LEU A 83 -5.73 -1.87 22.78
C LEU A 83 -6.39 -3.18 22.39
N LYS A 84 -7.69 -3.14 22.15
CA LYS A 84 -8.47 -4.20 21.49
C LYS A 84 -8.51 -3.93 19.99
N ILE A 85 -7.90 -4.80 19.20
CA ILE A 85 -7.70 -4.60 17.76
C ILE A 85 -8.41 -5.71 16.98
N ALA A 86 -9.33 -5.33 16.11
CA ALA A 86 -9.92 -6.23 15.11
C ALA A 86 -9.06 -6.21 13.85
N VAL A 87 -8.73 -7.37 13.33
CA VAL A 87 -7.88 -7.54 12.15
C VAL A 87 -8.65 -8.35 11.12
N PHE A 88 -9.00 -7.73 10.01
CA PHE A 88 -9.53 -8.44 8.86
C PHE A 88 -8.39 -8.82 7.95
N SER A 89 -8.17 -10.11 7.76
CA SER A 89 -7.19 -10.65 6.82
C SER A 89 -7.85 -11.72 5.98
N ARG A 90 -7.60 -11.70 4.67
CA ARG A 90 -8.19 -12.69 3.77
C ARG A 90 -7.68 -14.10 4.04
N LYS A 91 -6.43 -14.20 4.50
CA LYS A 91 -5.76 -15.45 4.78
C LYS A 91 -4.79 -15.28 5.93
N TRP A 92 -4.88 -16.17 6.91
CA TRP A 92 -3.98 -16.23 8.04
C TRP A 92 -3.05 -17.45 7.91
N PRO A 93 -1.76 -17.33 8.26
CA PRO A 93 -0.86 -18.46 8.16
C PRO A 93 -1.09 -19.46 9.30
N ILE A 94 -1.52 -20.67 8.93
CA ILE A 94 -1.79 -21.77 9.88
C ILE A 94 -0.94 -23.01 9.50
N GLY A 95 0.10 -22.83 8.68
CA GLY A 95 0.94 -23.92 8.16
C GLY A 95 2.33 -23.47 7.70
N SER A 96 3.05 -24.38 7.02
CA SER A 96 4.50 -24.30 6.85
C SER A 96 5.03 -23.38 5.73
N ALA A 97 4.18 -22.78 4.90
CA ALA A 97 4.65 -21.92 3.79
C ALA A 97 3.77 -20.67 3.57
N PRO A 98 3.81 -19.70 4.50
CA PRO A 98 3.05 -18.46 4.32
C PRO A 98 3.71 -17.54 3.30
N GLY A 99 2.88 -16.90 2.48
CA GLY A 99 3.31 -15.84 1.56
C GLY A 99 3.82 -14.60 2.30
N GLY A 100 4.40 -13.64 1.57
CA GLY A 100 4.95 -12.41 2.16
C GLY A 100 3.91 -11.60 2.95
N MET A 101 2.69 -11.45 2.40
CA MET A 101 1.58 -10.74 3.05
C MET A 101 1.11 -11.44 4.34
N GLU A 102 0.92 -12.75 4.27
CA GLU A 102 0.51 -13.58 5.42
C GLU A 102 1.55 -13.49 6.55
N ARG A 103 2.84 -13.53 6.20
CA ARG A 103 3.93 -13.39 7.17
C ARG A 103 3.96 -12.00 7.80
N HIS A 104 3.80 -10.94 7.00
CA HIS A 104 3.74 -9.58 7.52
C HIS A 104 2.62 -9.43 8.55
N ALA A 105 1.40 -9.82 8.17
CA ALA A 105 0.23 -9.75 9.04
C ALA A 105 0.47 -10.55 10.33
N PHE A 106 0.98 -11.77 10.22
CA PHE A 106 1.26 -12.62 11.36
C PHE A 106 2.31 -12.02 12.29
N THR A 107 3.45 -11.56 11.76
CA THR A 107 4.53 -10.97 12.54
C THR A 107 4.05 -9.72 13.29
N LEU A 108 3.38 -8.79 12.61
CA LEU A 108 2.90 -7.55 13.20
C LEU A 108 1.95 -7.82 14.36
N HIS A 109 0.89 -8.59 14.12
CA HIS A 109 -0.17 -8.76 15.09
C HIS A 109 0.22 -9.72 16.23
N THR A 110 1.10 -10.69 15.96
CA THR A 110 1.70 -11.50 17.04
C THR A 110 2.59 -10.63 17.93
N ALA A 111 3.40 -9.74 17.37
CA ALA A 111 4.21 -8.82 18.16
C ALA A 111 3.34 -7.88 19.02
N LEU A 112 2.21 -7.39 18.47
CA LEU A 112 1.25 -6.58 19.24
C LEU A 112 0.61 -7.40 20.38
N ALA A 113 0.18 -8.64 20.11
CA ALA A 113 -0.35 -9.53 21.14
C ALA A 113 0.67 -9.77 22.26
N LEU A 114 1.93 -10.06 21.91
CA LEU A 114 3.02 -10.24 22.88
C LEU A 114 3.30 -8.99 23.72
N ARG A 115 3.03 -7.80 23.19
CA ARG A 115 3.10 -6.53 23.94
C ARG A 115 1.88 -6.29 24.84
N GLY A 116 0.90 -7.18 24.86
CA GLY A 116 -0.29 -7.11 25.72
C GLY A 116 -1.52 -6.49 25.06
N HIS A 117 -1.53 -6.30 23.74
CA HIS A 117 -2.74 -5.91 23.01
C HIS A 117 -3.66 -7.11 22.77
N ARG A 118 -4.98 -6.89 22.79
CA ARG A 118 -5.98 -7.94 22.54
C ARG A 118 -6.31 -7.99 21.05
N ILE A 119 -5.81 -9.00 20.37
CA ILE A 119 -5.93 -9.10 18.91
C ILE A 119 -6.99 -10.12 18.54
N HIS A 120 -7.98 -9.70 17.74
CA HIS A 120 -8.99 -10.58 17.13
C HIS A 120 -8.79 -10.59 15.62
N VAL A 121 -8.48 -11.75 15.05
CA VAL A 121 -8.26 -11.92 13.61
C VAL A 121 -9.49 -12.58 13.00
N TYR A 122 -10.13 -11.92 12.04
CA TYR A 122 -11.22 -12.46 11.23
C TYR A 122 -10.68 -12.88 9.86
N THR A 123 -10.76 -14.17 9.54
CA THR A 123 -10.10 -14.78 8.36
C THR A 123 -10.91 -15.92 7.76
N SER A 124 -10.55 -16.34 6.53
CA SER A 124 -11.12 -17.52 5.89
C SER A 124 -10.75 -18.83 6.61
N PRO A 125 -11.62 -19.85 6.58
CA PRO A 125 -11.29 -21.19 7.11
C PRO A 125 -10.01 -21.78 6.48
N PRO A 126 -9.24 -22.57 7.25
CA PRO A 126 -8.08 -23.28 6.72
C PRO A 126 -8.49 -24.42 5.78
N PHE A 127 -7.57 -24.83 4.90
CA PHE A 127 -7.77 -25.95 3.97
C PHE A 127 -7.79 -27.32 4.65
N ASN A 128 -7.10 -27.48 5.79
CA ASN A 128 -7.07 -28.73 6.54
C ASN A 128 -7.59 -28.52 7.96
N GLU A 129 -8.47 -29.39 8.43
CA GLU A 129 -8.99 -29.37 9.81
C GLU A 129 -7.90 -29.66 10.87
N THR A 130 -6.78 -30.27 10.46
CA THR A 130 -5.62 -30.47 11.34
C THR A 130 -4.95 -29.16 11.72
N ASP A 131 -5.04 -28.14 10.86
CA ASP A 131 -4.46 -26.81 11.07
C ASP A 131 -5.27 -26.02 12.13
N THR A 132 -6.57 -26.29 12.26
CA THR A 132 -7.42 -25.73 13.32
C THR A 132 -7.00 -26.16 14.73
N ASN A 133 -6.50 -27.40 14.89
CA ASN A 133 -6.06 -27.92 16.20
C ASN A 133 -4.76 -27.29 16.72
N VAL A 134 -4.00 -26.60 15.86
CA VAL A 134 -2.81 -25.82 16.26
C VAL A 134 -3.21 -24.45 16.85
N VAL A 135 -4.41 -23.97 16.50
CA VAL A 135 -4.90 -22.63 16.85
C VAL A 135 -5.82 -22.66 18.08
N THR A 136 -6.47 -23.78 18.38
CA THR A 136 -7.15 -23.97 19.67
C THR A 136 -6.07 -24.19 20.74
N PRO A 137 -5.85 -23.27 21.71
CA PRO A 137 -4.84 -23.46 22.72
C PRO A 137 -5.35 -24.51 23.72
N SER A 138 -5.15 -25.79 23.39
CA SER A 138 -5.16 -26.85 24.38
C SER A 138 -3.97 -26.61 25.31
N HIS A 139 -4.26 -26.02 26.48
CA HIS A 139 -3.43 -25.97 27.68
C HIS A 139 -2.10 -25.18 27.59
N VAL A 140 -1.99 -24.12 28.40
CA VAL A 140 -0.75 -23.44 28.85
C VAL A 140 -0.08 -22.41 27.91
N ARG A 141 -0.85 -21.54 27.25
CA ARG A 141 -0.36 -20.18 26.88
C ARG A 141 -1.34 -19.14 27.42
N SER A 142 -0.82 -18.11 28.07
CA SER A 142 -1.64 -17.00 28.58
C SER A 142 -2.49 -16.44 27.42
N PRO A 143 -3.82 -16.31 27.57
CA PRO A 143 -4.73 -15.83 26.52
C PRO A 143 -4.34 -14.46 25.92
N LEU A 144 -3.49 -13.70 26.62
CA LEU A 144 -3.01 -12.39 26.16
C LEU A 144 -1.82 -12.46 25.19
N ALA A 145 -1.12 -13.60 25.07
CA ALA A 145 0.17 -13.68 24.36
C ALA A 145 0.06 -14.05 22.88
N SER A 146 -1.14 -14.34 22.37
CA SER A 146 -1.36 -14.75 20.99
C SER A 146 -2.68 -14.19 20.43
N PRO A 147 -2.75 -13.88 19.13
CA PRO A 147 -4.00 -13.46 18.50
C PRO A 147 -5.11 -14.51 18.61
N GLN A 148 -6.34 -14.08 18.88
CA GLN A 148 -7.54 -14.90 18.81
C GLN A 148 -8.01 -14.96 17.36
N ILE A 149 -8.16 -16.16 16.80
CA ILE A 149 -8.52 -16.34 15.40
C ILE A 149 -9.99 -16.74 15.28
N HIS A 150 -10.72 -16.01 14.46
CA HIS A 150 -12.12 -16.18 14.13
C HIS A 150 -12.22 -16.59 12.65
N PHE A 151 -12.62 -17.85 12.43
CA PHE A 151 -12.92 -18.33 11.10
C PHE A 151 -14.38 -18.05 10.78
N HIS A 152 -14.65 -17.35 9.68
CA HIS A 152 -16.01 -17.21 9.19
C HIS A 152 -16.50 -18.54 8.58
N GLU A 153 -17.81 -18.77 8.55
CA GLU A 153 -18.35 -19.99 7.91
C GLU A 153 -18.10 -20.00 6.39
N GLY A 154 -17.98 -21.19 5.79
CA GLY A 154 -17.90 -21.38 4.35
C GLY A 154 -16.75 -22.26 3.88
N GLU A 155 -16.42 -22.13 2.59
CA GLU A 155 -15.39 -22.94 1.95
C GLU A 155 -13.98 -22.51 2.38
N PRO A 156 -13.05 -23.47 2.58
CA PRO A 156 -11.66 -23.16 2.87
C PRO A 156 -10.98 -22.21 1.89
N GLY A 157 -10.18 -21.29 2.43
CA GLY A 157 -9.41 -20.31 1.67
C GLY A 157 -10.23 -19.27 0.91
N LYS A 158 -11.56 -19.30 1.00
CA LYS A 158 -12.45 -18.36 0.32
C LYS A 158 -12.88 -17.25 1.25
N TRP A 159 -12.28 -16.08 1.07
CA TRP A 159 -12.62 -14.89 1.85
C TRP A 159 -14.06 -14.43 1.61
N ARG A 160 -14.83 -14.27 2.70
CA ARG A 160 -16.20 -13.74 2.70
C ARG A 160 -16.33 -12.63 3.73
N TYR A 161 -16.08 -11.39 3.30
CA TYR A 161 -16.07 -10.22 4.19
C TYR A 161 -17.38 -10.07 4.98
N ASN A 162 -18.52 -10.41 4.40
CA ASN A 162 -19.83 -10.24 5.02
C ASN A 162 -20.01 -11.15 6.25
N LEU A 163 -19.51 -12.39 6.19
CA LEU A 163 -19.61 -13.33 7.30
C LEU A 163 -18.62 -12.98 8.42
N ALA A 164 -17.39 -12.61 8.04
CA ALA A 164 -16.40 -12.08 8.97
C ALA A 164 -16.91 -10.80 9.67
N TRP A 165 -17.56 -9.92 8.92
CA TRP A 165 -18.16 -8.69 9.44
C TRP A 165 -19.23 -8.97 10.48
N SER A 166 -20.13 -9.92 10.23
CA SER A 166 -21.16 -10.29 11.22
C SER A 166 -20.56 -10.83 12.52
N GLN A 167 -19.47 -11.61 12.46
CA GLN A 167 -18.76 -12.06 13.66
C GLN A 167 -18.12 -10.88 14.41
N PHE A 168 -17.53 -9.93 13.68
CA PHE A 168 -17.00 -8.71 14.25
C PHE A 168 -18.08 -7.86 14.93
N GLU A 169 -19.24 -7.69 14.31
CA GLU A 169 -20.34 -6.89 14.88
C GLU A 169 -20.80 -7.44 16.24
N VAL A 170 -20.89 -8.76 16.38
CA VAL A 170 -21.24 -9.40 17.65
C VAL A 170 -20.22 -9.06 18.74
N GLU A 171 -18.93 -9.24 18.45
CA GLU A 171 -17.86 -8.93 19.42
C GLU A 171 -17.74 -7.43 19.73
N ASN A 172 -17.95 -6.58 18.72
CA ASN A 172 -17.86 -5.13 18.83
C ASN A 172 -19.05 -4.53 19.62
N GLN A 173 -20.21 -5.19 19.59
CA GLN A 173 -21.36 -4.81 20.43
C GLN A 173 -21.14 -5.15 21.91
N LEU A 174 -20.46 -6.25 22.20
CA LEU A 174 -20.13 -6.64 23.57
C LEU A 174 -19.10 -5.70 24.19
N GLU A 175 -18.05 -5.40 23.43
CA GLU A 175 -17.01 -4.46 23.82
C GLU A 175 -16.37 -3.90 22.54
N PRO A 176 -16.52 -2.59 22.28
CA PRO A 176 -16.01 -1.98 21.07
C PRO A 176 -14.51 -2.18 20.87
N PHE A 177 -14.11 -2.36 19.61
CA PHE A 177 -12.70 -2.38 19.25
C PHE A 177 -12.14 -0.96 19.22
N ASP A 178 -10.93 -0.78 19.77
CA ASP A 178 -10.21 0.50 19.74
C ASP A 178 -9.66 0.78 18.34
N VAL A 179 -9.29 -0.26 17.60
CA VAL A 179 -8.78 -0.19 16.22
C VAL A 179 -9.37 -1.29 15.37
N VAL A 180 -9.78 -0.95 14.15
CA VAL A 180 -10.11 -1.93 13.11
C VAL A 180 -9.06 -1.85 12.01
N HIS A 181 -8.29 -2.92 11.81
CA HIS A 181 -7.30 -3.02 10.77
C HIS A 181 -7.80 -3.88 9.62
N SER A 182 -7.86 -3.31 8.42
CA SER A 182 -8.08 -4.05 7.17
C SER A 182 -6.74 -4.35 6.50
N GLU A 183 -6.24 -5.57 6.65
CA GLU A 183 -5.01 -6.04 6.01
C GLU A 183 -5.24 -6.34 4.52
N SER A 184 -4.35 -5.85 3.65
CA SER A 184 -4.45 -6.03 2.19
C SER A 184 -5.85 -5.76 1.62
N VAL A 185 -6.56 -4.77 2.19
CA VAL A 185 -7.93 -4.41 1.81
C VAL A 185 -8.89 -5.61 1.91
N ALA A 186 -8.86 -6.32 3.04
CA ALA A 186 -9.82 -7.39 3.36
C ALA A 186 -11.26 -6.87 3.50
N LEU A 187 -11.45 -5.65 4.01
CA LEU A 187 -12.75 -4.98 4.03
C LEU A 187 -12.98 -4.18 2.73
N PRO A 188 -14.20 -4.22 2.16
CA PRO A 188 -14.53 -3.39 1.02
C PRO A 188 -14.59 -1.91 1.41
N HIS A 189 -14.13 -1.03 0.52
CA HIS A 189 -14.00 0.41 0.79
C HIS A 189 -15.29 1.08 1.26
N TRP A 190 -16.43 0.75 0.67
CA TRP A 190 -17.73 1.33 1.04
C TRP A 190 -18.15 1.04 2.48
N LEU A 191 -17.66 -0.07 3.05
CA LEU A 191 -17.90 -0.45 4.44
C LEU A 191 -16.83 0.17 5.35
N ALA A 192 -15.57 0.10 4.92
CA ALA A 192 -14.45 0.59 5.69
C ALA A 192 -14.49 2.11 5.89
N ARG A 193 -14.98 2.89 4.92
CA ARG A 193 -15.02 4.36 4.99
C ARG A 193 -15.84 4.92 6.17
N ASP A 194 -16.78 4.13 6.68
CA ASP A 194 -17.69 4.54 7.75
C ASP A 194 -17.16 4.13 9.15
N LEU A 195 -15.99 3.48 9.22
CA LEU A 195 -15.32 3.13 10.48
C LEU A 195 -14.44 4.29 10.99
N PRO A 196 -14.70 4.83 12.19
CA PRO A 196 -13.98 6.01 12.71
C PRO A 196 -12.54 5.72 13.13
N ASN A 197 -12.20 4.46 13.38
CA ASN A 197 -10.93 3.97 13.92
C ASN A 197 -10.27 2.94 13.00
N LEU A 198 -10.40 3.15 11.70
CA LEU A 198 -9.85 2.28 10.67
C LEU A 198 -8.33 2.52 10.48
N ALA A 199 -7.56 1.44 10.50
CA ALA A 199 -6.23 1.33 9.91
C ALA A 199 -6.30 0.44 8.67
N VAL A 200 -5.48 0.73 7.66
CA VAL A 200 -5.40 -0.11 6.44
C VAL A 200 -3.94 -0.28 6.07
N SER A 201 -3.54 -1.53 5.80
CA SER A 201 -2.25 -1.82 5.16
C SER A 201 -2.49 -2.21 3.70
N TRP A 202 -1.60 -1.71 2.85
CA TRP A 202 -1.59 -1.99 1.42
C TRP A 202 -0.23 -2.59 1.09
N HIS A 203 -0.23 -3.79 0.55
CA HIS A 203 0.99 -4.41 0.03
C HIS A 203 1.07 -4.18 -1.47
N GLY A 204 2.24 -3.77 -1.95
CA GLY A 204 2.50 -3.45 -3.35
C GLY A 204 2.23 -4.64 -4.26
N ILE A 205 1.11 -4.56 -4.98
CA ILE A 205 0.90 -4.99 -6.38
C ILE A 205 -0.41 -4.40 -6.90
N ALA A 206 -1.41 -4.12 -6.05
CA ALA A 206 -2.69 -3.59 -6.50
C ALA A 206 -2.70 -2.06 -6.72
N LEU A 207 -2.04 -1.27 -5.86
CA LEU A 207 -1.93 0.17 -6.07
C LEU A 207 -0.93 0.50 -7.18
N GLU A 208 0.14 -0.28 -7.32
CA GLU A 208 1.05 -0.19 -8.46
C GLU A 208 0.34 -0.57 -9.78
N SER A 209 -0.59 -1.53 -9.77
CA SER A 209 -1.42 -1.82 -10.95
C SER A 209 -2.49 -0.76 -11.24
N LEU A 210 -2.91 0.05 -10.24
CA LEU A 210 -3.95 1.08 -10.40
C LEU A 210 -3.39 2.51 -10.54
N GLN A 211 -2.15 2.76 -10.11
CA GLN A 211 -1.53 4.10 -10.02
C GLN A 211 -0.06 4.14 -10.49
N SER A 212 0.54 3.04 -10.96
CA SER A 212 1.85 3.15 -11.61
C SER A 212 1.67 3.53 -13.08
N ASP A 213 2.20 4.69 -13.44
CA ASP A 213 2.33 5.15 -14.83
C ASP A 213 3.06 4.12 -15.70
N ILE A 214 3.88 3.23 -15.10
CA ILE A 214 4.63 2.17 -15.79
C ILE A 214 3.70 1.11 -16.42
N TYR A 215 2.58 0.73 -15.78
CA TYR A 215 1.65 -0.25 -16.35
C TYR A 215 0.66 0.38 -17.33
N GLN A 216 0.32 1.66 -17.16
CA GLN A 216 -0.52 2.39 -18.12
C GLN A 216 0.23 2.66 -19.43
N ASP A 217 1.52 2.98 -19.36
CA ASP A 217 2.38 3.13 -20.56
C ASP A 217 2.56 1.80 -21.32
N LEU A 218 2.66 0.66 -20.62
CA LEU A 218 2.79 -0.65 -21.26
C LEU A 218 1.48 -1.14 -21.92
N GLY A 219 0.32 -0.66 -21.46
CA GLY A 219 -0.99 -0.98 -22.03
C GLY A 219 -1.41 -0.09 -23.21
N LEU A 220 -0.88 1.15 -23.27
CA LEU A 220 -1.23 2.11 -24.33
C LEU A 220 -0.35 1.96 -25.59
N ASP A 221 0.77 1.25 -25.53
CA ASP A 221 1.69 1.10 -26.69
C ASP A 221 1.45 -0.16 -27.55
N HIS A 222 0.28 -0.82 -27.46
CA HIS A 222 -0.01 -2.02 -28.29
C HIS A 222 -1.34 -2.03 -29.05
N GLY A 223 -1.98 -0.89 -29.28
CA GLY A 223 -3.15 -0.91 -30.16
C GLY A 223 -3.71 0.45 -30.51
N ASN A 224 -3.06 1.16 -31.43
CA ASN A 224 -3.74 1.84 -32.54
C ASN A 224 -2.73 2.34 -33.58
N ASN A 225 -2.06 1.36 -34.20
CA ASN A 225 -1.73 1.49 -35.61
C ASN A 225 -2.88 0.88 -36.41
N VAL A 226 -3.37 1.65 -37.38
CA VAL A 226 -3.88 1.22 -38.70
C VAL A 226 -5.40 1.15 -38.95
N ILE A 227 -5.87 2.26 -39.57
CA ILE A 227 -6.70 2.42 -40.80
C ILE A 227 -8.14 1.84 -40.81
N LYS A 228 -9.16 2.72 -40.96
CA LYS A 228 -9.85 3.03 -42.24
C LYS A 228 -11.09 3.90 -42.05
N ASN A 229 -11.18 4.89 -42.95
CA ASN A 229 -12.36 5.48 -43.59
C ASN A 229 -13.64 5.67 -42.77
#